data_AF-A0A137PFU8-F1
#
_entry.id   AF-A0A137PFU8-F1
#
_cell.length_a   1.000
_cell.length_b   1.000
_cell.length_c   1.000
_cell.angle_alpha   90.00
_cell.angle_beta   90.00
_cell.angle_gamma   90.00
#
_symmetry.space_group_name_H-M   'P 1'
#
loop_
_entity.id
_entity.type
_entity.pdbx_description
1 polymer ?
#
loop_
_entity_poly.entity_id
_entity_poly.type
_entity_poly.pdbx_seq_one_letter_code
_entity_poly.pdbx_strand_id
1 'polypeptide(L)'
;MFDHMYLIQGAAVMIVFLTWFLFSLPHNYYQFVGGDVPADPEAFDPKTEFEYRSINNHRQLLDGLMLLAIGIIFNILGMGYKTAADVLSLIIAFSLFFLAIFNVLGFMRIARIFWILQSLATLGLFIVPFATRTWFNWW
;
A
#
# COMPACT_ATOMS: atom_id res chain seq x y z
N MET A 1 -20.26 -15.37 13.88
CA MET A 1 -20.80 -15.51 12.51
C MET A 1 -20.32 -14.36 11.61
N PHE A 2 -19.09 -13.87 11.85
CA PHE A 2 -18.40 -12.95 10.94
C PHE A 2 -17.01 -13.48 10.55
N ASP A 3 -16.68 -14.72 10.94
CA ASP A 3 -15.28 -15.04 11.26
C ASP A 3 -14.47 -15.61 10.09
N HIS A 4 -15.07 -15.87 8.92
CA HIS A 4 -14.36 -16.44 7.77
C HIS A 4 -14.50 -15.68 6.45
N MET A 5 -15.49 -14.80 6.31
CA MET A 5 -15.80 -14.19 5.01
C MET A 5 -14.83 -13.09 4.57
N TYR A 6 -14.01 -12.53 5.47
CA TYR A 6 -13.08 -11.43 5.10
C TYR A 6 -11.66 -11.63 5.64
N LEU A 7 -11.31 -12.85 6.04
CA LEU A 7 -9.99 -13.16 6.62
C LEU A 7 -8.84 -12.80 5.68
N ILE A 8 -8.99 -13.03 4.37
CA ILE A 8 -7.94 -12.76 3.38
C ILE A 8 -7.73 -11.25 3.21
N GLN A 9 -8.80 -10.48 3.10
CA GLN A 9 -8.75 -9.03 2.99
C GLN A 9 -8.19 -8.40 4.27
N GLY A 10 -8.61 -8.90 5.44
CA GLY A 10 -8.05 -8.50 6.73
C GLY A 10 -6.56 -8.85 6.86
N ALA A 11 -6.15 -10.04 6.41
CA ALA A 11 -4.74 -10.43 6.37
C ALA A 11 -3.92 -9.53 5.44
N ALA A 12 -4.46 -9.15 4.28
CA ALA A 12 -3.81 -8.21 3.37
C ALA A 12 -3.58 -6.83 4.02
N VAL A 13 -4.59 -6.30 4.73
CA VAL A 13 -4.45 -5.06 5.52
C VAL A 13 -3.37 -5.23 6.60
N MET A 14 -3.36 -6.36 7.31
CA MET A 14 -2.36 -6.63 8.35
C MET A 14 -0.94 -6.71 7.77
N ILE A 15 -0.75 -7.33 6.61
CA ILE A 15 0.56 -7.38 5.93
C ILE A 15 1.06 -5.97 5.63
N VAL A 16 0.22 -5.12 5.05
CA VAL A 16 0.60 -3.73 4.73
C VAL A 16 0.86 -2.93 6.00
N PHE A 17 0.02 -3.09 7.03
CA PHE A 17 0.21 -2.43 8.32
C PHE A 17 1.54 -2.81 8.98
N LEU A 18 1.87 -4.10 9.05
CA LEU A 18 3.14 -4.57 9.61
C LEU A 18 4.33 -4.08 8.79
N THR A 19 4.19 -4.06 7.46
CA THR A 19 5.22 -3.50 6.56
C THR A 19 5.43 -2.03 6.87
N TRP A 20 4.36 -1.22 6.88
CA TRP A 20 4.40 0.19 7.25
C TRP A 20 5.02 0.41 8.63
N PHE A 21 4.64 -0.40 9.63
CA PHE A 21 5.16 -0.31 10.99
C PHE A 21 6.67 -0.57 11.04
N LEU A 22 7.17 -1.58 10.32
CA LEU A 22 8.61 -1.84 10.24
C LEU A 22 9.37 -0.68 9.59
N PHE A 23 8.80 -0.03 8.57
CA PHE A 23 9.42 1.13 7.91
C PHE A 23 9.19 2.45 8.66
N SER A 24 8.27 2.52 9.63
CA SER A 24 8.08 3.70 10.48
C SER A 24 9.12 3.78 11.61
N LEU A 25 9.67 2.65 12.07
CA LEU A 25 10.74 2.62 13.06
C LEU A 25 11.99 3.42 12.65
N PRO A 26 12.62 3.17 11.48
CA PRO A 26 13.75 3.98 11.03
C PRO A 26 13.33 5.44 10.79
N HIS A 27 12.15 5.70 10.21
CA HIS A 27 11.64 7.06 10.02
C HIS A 27 11.57 7.87 11.32
N ASN A 28 10.97 7.29 12.36
CA ASN A 28 10.87 7.91 13.68
C ASN A 28 12.25 8.09 14.32
N TYR A 29 13.14 7.09 14.19
CA TYR A 29 14.51 7.20 14.68
C TYR A 29 15.26 8.40 14.05
N TYR A 30 15.14 8.60 12.74
CA TYR A 30 15.74 9.76 12.08
C TYR A 30 15.11 11.09 12.51
N GLN A 31 13.80 11.14 12.76
CA GLN A 31 13.18 12.35 13.32
C GLN A 31 13.63 12.65 14.76
N PHE A 32 13.90 11.62 15.56
CA PHE A 32 14.35 11.78 16.94
C PHE A 32 15.85 12.12 17.05
N VAL A 33 16.68 11.61 16.13
CA VAL A 33 18.15 11.78 16.16
C VAL A 33 18.63 12.89 15.23
N GLY A 34 17.87 13.19 14.18
CA GLY A 34 18.14 14.25 13.21
C GLY A 34 17.76 15.62 13.76
N GLY A 35 18.72 16.28 14.41
CA GLY A 35 18.71 17.73 14.50
C GLY A 35 18.73 18.33 13.08
N ASP A 36 17.99 19.42 12.91
CA ASP A 36 17.84 20.27 11.73
C ASP A 36 18.52 19.79 10.44
N VAL A 37 17.70 19.36 9.47
CA VAL A 37 18.10 19.08 8.09
C VAL A 37 18.94 20.25 7.57
N PRO A 38 20.20 20.02 7.15
CA PRO A 38 21.03 21.10 6.62
C PRO A 38 20.37 21.71 5.39
N ALA A 39 20.30 23.05 5.36
CA ALA A 39 19.62 23.84 4.32
C ALA A 39 20.32 23.79 2.95
N ASP A 40 21.42 23.05 2.80
CA ASP A 40 22.28 23.07 1.63
C ASP A 40 22.08 21.79 0.78
N PRO A 41 21.45 21.87 -0.41
CA PRO A 41 21.15 20.73 -1.27
C PRO A 41 22.37 20.16 -2.02
N GLU A 42 23.55 20.79 -1.94
CA GLU A 42 24.74 20.37 -2.71
C GLU A 42 25.66 19.39 -1.96
N ALA A 43 25.46 19.17 -0.66
CA ALA A 43 26.19 18.15 0.11
C ALA A 43 25.43 16.81 0.10
N PHE A 44 25.60 16.04 -0.98
CA PHE A 44 24.96 14.73 -1.16
C PHE A 44 25.61 13.65 -0.26
N ASP A 45 25.17 13.56 0.99
CA ASP A 45 25.55 12.46 1.91
C ASP A 45 24.65 11.22 1.64
N PRO A 46 25.22 10.01 1.43
CA PRO A 46 24.44 8.77 1.30
C PRO A 46 23.49 8.49 2.50
N LYS A 47 23.72 9.09 3.67
CA LYS A 47 22.75 9.08 4.78
C LYS A 47 21.44 9.79 4.42
N THR A 48 21.51 10.90 3.69
CA THR A 48 20.36 11.68 3.23
C THR A 48 19.51 10.92 2.21
N GLU A 49 20.13 10.06 1.39
CA GLU A 49 19.40 9.28 0.39
C GLU A 49 18.57 8.15 1.01
N PHE A 50 19.14 7.40 1.98
CA PHE A 50 18.39 6.38 2.69
C PHE A 50 17.25 6.97 3.53
N GLU A 51 17.52 8.09 4.21
CA GLU A 51 16.51 8.83 4.98
C GLU A 51 15.36 9.29 4.07
N TYR A 52 15.68 9.93 2.94
CA TYR A 52 14.69 10.37 1.96
C TYR A 52 13.83 9.22 1.44
N ARG A 53 14.46 8.08 1.09
CA ARG A 53 13.76 6.87 0.62
C ARG A 53 12.88 6.27 1.71
N SER A 54 13.34 6.28 2.96
CA SER A 54 12.57 5.78 4.10
C SER A 54 11.34 6.64 4.39
N ILE A 55 11.47 7.97 4.34
CA ILE A 55 10.36 8.92 4.48
C ILE A 55 9.33 8.71 3.36
N ASN A 56 9.80 8.59 2.13
CA ASN A 56 8.92 8.39 0.98
C ASN A 56 8.17 7.05 1.06
N ASN A 57 8.86 5.97 1.47
CA ASN A 57 8.24 4.66 1.70
C ASN A 57 7.19 4.71 2.82
N HIS A 58 7.47 5.41 3.91
CA HIS A 58 6.51 5.57 5.01
C HIS A 58 5.18 6.17 4.53
N ARG A 59 5.25 7.27 3.78
CA ARG A 59 4.06 7.93 3.20
C ARG A 59 3.34 7.04 2.20
N GLN A 60 4.09 6.43 1.29
CA GLN A 60 3.53 5.59 0.24
C GLN A 60 2.84 4.32 0.78
N LEU A 61 3.40 3.72 1.83
CA LEU A 61 2.78 2.58 2.52
C LEU A 61 1.52 3.00 3.29
N LEU A 62 1.51 4.19 3.90
CA LEU A 62 0.33 4.72 4.60
C LEU A 62 -0.81 5.00 3.61
N ASP A 63 -0.51 5.68 2.51
CA ASP A 63 -1.49 5.96 1.45
C ASP A 63 -2.02 4.66 0.83
N GLY A 64 -1.13 3.69 0.58
CA GLY A 64 -1.49 2.37 0.09
C GLY A 64 -2.38 1.60 1.07
N LEU A 65 -2.08 1.67 2.37
CA LEU A 65 -2.91 1.07 3.43
C LEU A 65 -4.29 1.71 3.47
N MET A 66 -4.39 3.04 3.41
CA MET A 66 -5.66 3.76 3.40
C MET A 66 -6.49 3.40 2.16
N LEU A 67 -5.89 3.40 0.97
CA LEU A 67 -6.58 3.04 -0.27
C LEU A 67 -7.05 1.58 -0.25
N LEU A 68 -6.25 0.65 0.26
CA LEU A 68 -6.65 -0.74 0.43
C LEU A 68 -7.84 -0.87 1.40
N ALA A 69 -7.76 -0.22 2.57
CA ALA A 69 -8.83 -0.25 3.56
C ALA A 69 -10.14 0.34 3.01
N ILE A 70 -10.08 1.49 2.34
CA ILE A 70 -11.24 2.12 1.71
C ILE A 70 -11.80 1.24 0.58
N GLY A 71 -10.94 0.67 -0.26
CA GLY A 71 -11.36 -0.21 -1.35
C GLY A 71 -12.03 -1.49 -0.87
N ILE A 72 -11.56 -2.07 0.25
CA ILE A 72 -12.20 -3.21 0.92
C ILE A 72 -13.58 -2.81 1.44
N ILE A 73 -13.69 -1.69 2.17
CA ILE A 73 -14.98 -1.18 2.67
C ILE A 73 -15.96 -0.98 1.51
N PHE A 74 -15.50 -0.41 0.40
CA PHE A 74 -16.31 -0.21 -0.79
C PHE A 74 -16.80 -1.54 -1.39
N ASN A 75 -15.96 -2.58 -1.38
CA ASN A 75 -16.37 -3.93 -1.81
C ASN A 75 -17.38 -4.59 -0.90
N ILE A 76 -17.21 -4.44 0.41
CA ILE A 76 -18.14 -4.99 1.40
C ILE A 76 -19.52 -4.32 1.23
N LEU A 77 -19.57 -2.99 1.17
CA LEU A 77 -20.81 -2.23 1.03
C LEU A 77 -21.47 -2.41 -0.34
N GLY A 78 -20.67 -2.47 -1.40
CA GLY A 78 -21.15 -2.62 -2.76
C GLY A 78 -21.48 -4.06 -3.17
N MET A 79 -21.35 -5.02 -2.25
CA MET A 79 -21.55 -6.46 -2.52
C MET A 79 -20.69 -6.96 -3.70
N GLY A 80 -19.44 -6.53 -3.77
CA GLY A 80 -18.49 -6.94 -4.79
C GLY A 80 -18.17 -8.44 -4.74
N TYR A 81 -17.71 -9.00 -5.86
CA TYR A 81 -17.36 -10.41 -5.94
C TYR A 81 -16.20 -10.74 -5.01
N LYS A 82 -16.49 -11.51 -3.96
CA LYS A 82 -15.56 -11.80 -2.86
C LYS A 82 -14.20 -12.30 -3.35
N THR A 83 -14.18 -13.30 -4.23
CA THR A 83 -12.93 -13.91 -4.70
C THR A 83 -12.07 -12.90 -5.46
N ALA A 84 -12.68 -12.00 -6.24
CA ALA A 84 -11.93 -10.95 -6.93
C ALA A 84 -11.36 -9.95 -5.93
N ALA A 85 -12.15 -9.52 -4.94
CA ALA A 85 -11.70 -8.62 -3.89
C ALA A 85 -10.56 -9.24 -3.05
N ASP A 86 -10.62 -10.54 -2.74
CA ASP A 86 -9.56 -11.28 -2.02
C ASP A 86 -8.25 -11.28 -2.82
N VAL A 87 -8.32 -11.64 -4.10
CA VAL A 87 -7.13 -11.70 -4.99
C VAL A 87 -6.52 -10.31 -5.17
N LEU A 88 -7.34 -9.29 -5.44
CA LEU A 88 -6.87 -7.92 -5.63
C LEU A 88 -6.24 -7.36 -4.35
N SER A 89 -6.84 -7.64 -3.18
CA SER A 89 -6.28 -7.22 -1.89
C SER A 89 -4.90 -7.82 -1.63
N LEU A 90 -4.71 -9.12 -1.95
CA LEU A 90 -3.40 -9.76 -1.86
C LEU A 90 -2.39 -9.17 -2.86
N ILE A 91 -2.80 -8.91 -4.10
CA ILE A 91 -1.92 -8.27 -5.10
C ILE A 91 -1.47 -6.90 -4.60
N ILE A 92 -2.38 -6.08 -4.06
CA ILE A 92 -2.06 -4.77 -3.48
C ILE A 92 -1.06 -4.94 -2.33
N ALA A 93 -1.33 -5.86 -1.39
CA ALA A 93 -0.47 -6.08 -0.23
C ALA A 93 0.95 -6.51 -0.60
N PHE A 94 1.10 -7.51 -1.46
CA PHE A 94 2.42 -7.94 -1.93
C PHE A 94 3.11 -6.88 -2.77
N SER A 95 2.37 -6.14 -3.60
CA SER A 95 2.95 -5.05 -4.40
C SER A 95 3.51 -3.95 -3.52
N LEU A 96 2.79 -3.53 -2.47
CA LEU A 96 3.28 -2.54 -1.50
C LEU A 96 4.50 -3.06 -0.72
N PHE A 97 4.47 -4.33 -0.30
CA PHE A 97 5.59 -4.97 0.38
C PHE A 97 6.87 -4.98 -0.48
N PHE A 98 6.78 -5.48 -1.72
CA PHE A 98 7.93 -5.51 -2.62
C PHE A 98 8.37 -4.11 -3.04
N LEU A 99 7.43 -3.20 -3.28
CA LEU A 99 7.73 -1.80 -3.55
C LEU A 99 8.61 -1.20 -2.46
N ALA A 100 8.21 -1.38 -1.19
CA ALA A 100 8.96 -0.83 -0.06
C ALA A 100 10.38 -1.40 0.02
N ILE A 101 10.52 -2.73 -0.14
CA ILE A 101 11.82 -3.41 -0.17
C ILE A 101 12.70 -2.88 -1.30
N PHE A 102 12.21 -2.89 -2.54
CA PHE A 102 13.02 -2.48 -3.69
C PHE A 102 13.37 -1.00 -3.69
N ASN A 103 12.52 -0.16 -3.10
CA ASN A 103 12.79 1.27 -2.94
C ASN A 103 13.92 1.49 -1.91
N VAL A 104 13.92 0.77 -0.79
CA VAL A 104 15.03 0.82 0.17
C VAL A 104 16.34 0.27 -0.41
N LEU A 105 16.27 -0.83 -1.18
CA LEU A 105 17.44 -1.40 -1.86
C LEU A 105 17.95 -0.55 -3.04
N GLY A 106 17.23 0.50 -3.45
CA GLY A 106 17.62 1.39 -4.54
C GLY A 106 17.29 0.89 -5.95
N PHE A 107 16.53 -0.19 -6.09
CA PHE A 107 16.07 -0.71 -7.38
C PHE A 107 14.80 0.01 -7.86
N MET A 108 14.93 1.32 -8.14
CA MET A 108 13.80 2.21 -8.47
C MET A 108 12.96 1.76 -9.67
N ARG A 109 13.57 1.15 -10.68
CA ARG A 109 12.85 0.65 -11.87
C ARG A 109 11.91 -0.50 -11.52
N ILE A 110 12.36 -1.41 -10.64
CA ILE A 110 11.57 -2.56 -10.19
C ILE A 110 10.46 -2.08 -9.23
N ALA A 111 10.79 -1.18 -8.30
CA ALA A 111 9.80 -0.56 -7.41
C ALA A 111 8.67 0.11 -8.19
N ARG A 112 8.97 0.76 -9.33
CA ARG A 112 7.96 1.37 -10.20
C ARG A 112 7.00 0.35 -10.83
N ILE A 113 7.47 -0.85 -11.18
CA ILE A 113 6.58 -1.91 -11.70
C ILE A 113 5.56 -2.32 -10.63
N PHE A 114 6.01 -2.50 -9.39
CA PHE A 114 5.13 -2.81 -8.28
C PHE A 114 4.16 -1.66 -7.95
N TRP A 115 4.60 -0.41 -8.14
CA TRP A 115 3.72 0.75 -7.99
C TRP A 115 2.58 0.75 -9.02
N ILE A 116 2.89 0.46 -10.28
CA ILE A 116 1.89 0.32 -11.35
C ILE A 116 0.94 -0.83 -11.04
N LEU A 117 1.48 -1.99 -10.63
CA LEU A 117 0.68 -3.16 -10.28
C LEU A 117 -0.28 -2.87 -9.12
N GLN A 118 0.20 -2.21 -8.06
CA GLN A 118 -0.61 -1.75 -6.94
C GLN A 118 -1.70 -0.77 -7.39
N SER A 119 -1.36 0.19 -8.24
CA SER A 119 -2.32 1.18 -8.74
C SER A 119 -3.44 0.54 -9.55
N LEU A 120 -3.10 -0.39 -10.47
CA LEU A 120 -4.07 -1.12 -11.28
C LEU A 120 -4.95 -2.04 -10.41
N ALA A 121 -4.36 -2.74 -9.44
CA ALA A 121 -5.11 -3.60 -8.54
C ALA A 121 -6.05 -2.79 -7.63
N THR A 122 -5.61 -1.62 -7.16
CA THR A 122 -6.45 -0.68 -6.39
C THR A 122 -7.63 -0.21 -7.23
N LEU A 123 -7.39 0.23 -8.46
CA LEU A 123 -8.46 0.61 -9.38
C LEU A 123 -9.44 -0.54 -9.62
N GLY A 124 -8.92 -1.75 -9.88
CA GLY A 124 -9.74 -2.95 -10.02
C GLY A 124 -10.61 -3.20 -8.79
N LEU A 125 -10.04 -3.04 -7.59
CA LEU A 125 -10.77 -3.23 -6.34
C LEU A 125 -11.96 -2.26 -6.26
N PHE A 126 -11.80 -0.99 -6.63
CA PHE A 126 -12.92 -0.04 -6.67
C PHE A 126 -13.97 -0.35 -7.76
N ILE A 127 -13.57 -1.01 -8.85
CA ILE A 127 -14.48 -1.35 -9.97
C ILE A 127 -15.30 -2.61 -9.68
N VAL A 128 -14.74 -3.60 -8.96
CA VAL A 128 -15.39 -4.90 -8.71
C VAL A 128 -16.86 -4.78 -8.27
N PRO A 129 -17.25 -3.89 -7.35
CA PRO A 129 -18.66 -3.77 -6.93
C PRO A 129 -19.61 -3.36 -8.06
N PHE A 130 -19.17 -2.48 -8.95
CA PHE A 130 -19.95 -2.05 -10.10
C PHE A 130 -20.04 -3.13 -11.18
N ALA A 131 -18.98 -3.93 -11.34
CA ALA A 131 -18.96 -5.04 -12.29
C ALA A 131 -19.75 -6.27 -11.81
N THR A 132 -19.86 -6.47 -10.49
CA THR A 132 -20.52 -7.64 -9.90
C THR A 132 -22.03 -7.46 -9.86
N ARG A 133 -22.51 -6.24 -9.63
CA ARG A 133 -23.94 -5.95 -9.64
C ARG A 133 -24.34 -5.59 -11.07
N THR A 134 -25.01 -6.50 -11.78
CA THR A 134 -25.78 -6.11 -12.97
C THR A 134 -26.82 -5.09 -12.55
N TRP A 135 -26.53 -3.80 -12.77
CA TRP A 135 -27.47 -2.68 -12.65
C TRP A 135 -28.63 -2.77 -13.69
N PHE A 136 -28.93 -3.96 -14.21
CA PHE A 136 -29.75 -4.18 -15.41
C PHE A 136 -30.73 -5.36 -15.31
N ASN A 137 -31.14 -5.76 -14.10
CA ASN A 137 -32.26 -6.72 -13.91
C ASN A 137 -33.48 -6.05 -13.27
N TRP A 138 -33.91 -4.91 -13.83
CA TRP A 138 -35.19 -4.24 -13.51
C TRP A 138 -36.10 -4.05 -14.74
N TRP A 139 -35.96 -4.94 -15.72
CA TRP A 139 -36.91 -5.12 -16.84
C TRP A 139 -37.05 -6.63 -17.11
#